data_AF-A0A7C3FRP9-F1
#
_entry.id   AF-A0A7C3FRP9-F1
#
_cell.length_a   1.000
_cell.length_b   1.000
_cell.length_c   1.000
_cell.angle_alpha   90.00
_cell.angle_beta   90.00
_cell.angle_gamma   90.00
#
_symmetry.space_group_name_H-M   'P 1'
#
loop_
_entity.id
_entity.type
_entity.pdbx_description
1 polymer ?
#
loop_
_entity_poly.entity_id
_entity_poly.type
_entity_poly.pdbx_seq_one_letter_code
_entity_poly.pdbx_strand_id
1 'polypeptide(L)'
;MPSFLNKDNKKIDRVLDSIVAEALRFLSDLDNRAVGASLPANFKPVNLTDEGMGVETALAIFKERYESWLSGGAGPRYFGFVTGGVTPAALAGDWLTSVYDQNALGSNESIAPQLELETIRDRLRVC
;
A
#
# COMPACT_ATOMS: atom_id res chain seq x y z
N MET A 1 -4.35 29.05 7.09
CA MET A 1 -3.20 28.48 6.32
C MET A 1 -3.74 27.40 5.38
N PRO A 2 -3.18 27.19 4.17
CA PRO A 2 -3.59 26.03 3.38
C PRO A 2 -3.21 24.76 4.15
N SER A 3 -4.18 23.88 4.42
CA SER A 3 -3.93 22.60 5.08
C SER A 3 -2.89 21.79 4.30
N PHE A 4 -2.12 20.94 4.99
CA PHE A 4 -1.16 20.04 4.33
C PHE A 4 -1.81 19.21 3.23
N LEU A 5 -3.04 18.75 3.45
CA LEU A 5 -3.85 18.07 2.44
C LEU A 5 -3.99 18.87 1.13
N ASN A 6 -4.28 20.18 1.20
CA ASN A 6 -4.40 21.00 0.00
C ASN A 6 -3.03 21.20 -0.70
N LYS A 7 -1.93 21.20 0.04
CA LYS A 7 -0.59 21.27 -0.55
C LYS A 7 -0.24 19.96 -1.27
N ASP A 8 -0.57 18.83 -0.64
CA ASP A 8 -0.33 17.49 -1.21
C ASP A 8 -1.18 17.29 -2.47
N ASN A 9 -2.47 17.68 -2.44
CA ASN A 9 -3.34 17.62 -3.61
C ASN A 9 -2.81 18.42 -4.80
N LYS A 10 -2.24 19.61 -4.55
CA LYS A 10 -1.63 20.45 -5.60
C LYS A 10 -0.34 19.88 -6.18
N LYS A 11 0.25 18.86 -5.54
CA LYS A 11 1.51 18.22 -5.92
C LYS A 11 1.35 16.69 -5.99
N ILE A 12 0.14 16.24 -6.32
CA ILE A 12 -0.21 14.81 -6.24
C ILE A 12 0.66 13.97 -7.17
N ASP A 13 1.06 14.50 -8.32
CA ASP A 13 2.03 13.92 -9.24
C ASP A 13 3.35 13.56 -8.53
N ARG A 14 3.93 14.54 -7.83
CA ARG A 14 5.20 14.35 -7.11
C ARG A 14 5.07 13.41 -5.91
N VAL A 15 3.93 13.47 -5.23
CA VAL A 15 3.62 12.55 -4.13
C VAL A 15 3.55 11.12 -4.67
N LEU A 16 2.86 10.89 -5.78
CA LEU A 16 2.78 9.56 -6.36
C LEU A 16 4.14 9.07 -6.87
N ASP A 17 4.94 9.95 -7.49
CA ASP A 17 6.31 9.63 -7.91
C ASP A 17 7.19 9.20 -6.73
N SER A 18 7.09 9.87 -5.58
CA SER A 18 7.88 9.51 -4.39
C SER A 18 7.46 8.16 -3.80
N ILE A 19 6.15 7.85 -3.81
CA ILE A 19 5.64 6.54 -3.40
C ILE A 19 6.07 5.43 -4.38
N VAL A 20 6.03 5.67 -5.69
CA VAL A 20 6.54 4.72 -6.70
C VAL A 20 8.02 4.46 -6.49
N ALA A 21 8.83 5.50 -6.32
CA ALA A 21 10.26 5.37 -6.09
C ALA A 21 10.55 4.55 -4.82
N GLU A 22 9.81 4.79 -3.74
CA GLU A 22 9.92 4.03 -2.50
C GLU A 22 9.52 2.56 -2.68
N ALA A 23 8.42 2.28 -3.37
CA ALA A 23 7.96 0.92 -3.63
C ALA A 23 8.98 0.13 -4.45
N LEU A 24 9.52 0.73 -5.52
CA LEU A 24 10.57 0.12 -6.35
C LEU A 24 11.84 -0.17 -5.54
N ARG A 25 12.25 0.77 -4.68
CA ARG A 25 13.37 0.56 -3.76
C ARG A 25 13.12 -0.62 -2.82
N PHE A 26 11.95 -0.68 -2.18
CA PHE A 26 11.61 -1.77 -1.28
C PHE A 26 11.59 -3.13 -2.00
N LEU A 27 10.93 -3.22 -3.16
CA LEU A 27 10.83 -4.45 -3.95
C LEU A 27 12.20 -4.94 -4.45
N SER A 28 13.08 -4.02 -4.87
CA SER A 28 14.43 -4.37 -5.33
C SER A 28 15.35 -4.86 -4.20
N ASP A 29 15.06 -4.52 -2.95
CA ASP A 29 15.86 -4.92 -1.78
C ASP A 29 15.30 -6.15 -1.04
N LEU A 30 14.19 -6.72 -1.51
CA LEU A 30 13.56 -7.89 -0.87
C LEU A 30 14.53 -9.06 -0.69
N ASP A 31 15.52 -9.21 -1.59
CA ASP A 31 16.49 -10.30 -1.49
C ASP A 31 17.52 -10.15 -0.38
N ASN A 32 17.78 -8.93 0.08
CA ASN A 32 18.71 -8.67 1.17
C ASN A 32 17.99 -8.48 2.51
N ARG A 33 16.67 -8.26 2.49
CA ARG A 33 15.87 -8.06 3.69
C ARG A 33 15.70 -9.34 4.50
N ALA A 34 15.68 -9.16 5.82
CA ALA A 34 15.35 -10.23 6.76
C ALA A 34 13.91 -10.69 6.55
N VAL A 35 13.73 -12.01 6.38
CA VAL A 35 12.44 -12.63 6.11
C VAL A 35 11.45 -12.39 7.26
N GLY A 36 11.92 -12.51 8.51
CA GLY A 36 11.23 -12.06 9.71
C GLY A 36 11.99 -10.90 10.36
N ALA A 37 11.26 -9.93 10.91
CA ALA A 37 11.83 -8.83 11.67
C ALA A 37 11.29 -8.86 13.10
N SER A 38 12.18 -8.71 14.09
CA SER A 38 11.80 -8.63 15.50
C SER A 38 11.46 -7.18 15.86
N LEU A 39 10.36 -6.95 16.58
CA LEU A 39 10.04 -5.60 17.07
C LEU A 39 11.10 -5.11 18.06
N PRO A 40 11.44 -3.81 18.07
CA PRO A 40 12.38 -3.26 19.03
C PRO A 40 11.78 -3.28 20.43
N ALA A 41 12.57 -3.66 21.43
CA ALA A 41 12.14 -3.76 22.84
C ALA A 41 11.62 -2.43 23.42
N ASN A 42 12.03 -1.30 22.84
CA ASN A 42 11.68 0.05 23.27
C ASN A 42 10.77 0.76 22.25
N PHE A 43 9.96 0.02 21.48
CA PHE A 43 8.97 0.63 20.58
C PHE A 43 8.06 1.59 21.35
N LYS A 44 8.03 2.85 20.94
CA LYS A 44 7.15 3.89 21.50
C LYS A 44 6.14 4.34 20.46
N PRO A 45 4.84 4.39 20.78
CA PRO A 45 3.84 5.00 19.92
C PRO A 45 4.18 6.46 19.59
N VAL A 46 3.73 6.94 18.43
CA VAL A 46 3.77 8.37 18.11
C VAL A 46 2.55 9.03 18.73
N ASN A 47 2.75 10.17 19.39
CA ASN A 47 1.64 11.04 19.75
C ASN A 47 1.24 11.84 18.51
N LEU A 48 0.05 11.56 18.00
CA LEU A 48 -0.52 12.31 16.87
C LEU A 48 -0.93 13.70 17.35
N THR A 49 -0.65 14.70 16.52
CA THR A 49 -1.08 16.08 16.70
C THR A 49 -2.37 16.35 15.93
N ASP A 50 -3.15 17.34 16.37
CA ASP A 50 -4.33 17.80 15.62
C ASP A 50 -3.97 18.45 14.28
N GLU A 51 -2.71 18.90 14.15
CA GLU A 51 -2.14 19.37 12.89
C GLU A 51 -1.58 18.20 12.07
N GLY A 52 -1.93 18.13 10.78
CA GLY A 52 -1.30 17.21 9.83
C GLY A 52 0.15 17.63 9.52
N MET A 53 0.91 16.76 8.83
CA MET A 53 2.33 17.01 8.49
C MET A 53 2.68 16.82 7.00
N GLY A 54 1.71 16.41 6.19
CA GLY A 54 1.88 16.13 4.76
C GLY A 54 2.57 14.79 4.48
N VAL A 55 2.37 14.28 3.27
CA VAL A 55 2.80 12.92 2.89
C VAL A 55 4.31 12.73 2.97
N GLU A 56 5.12 13.69 2.49
CA GLU A 56 6.58 13.55 2.48
C GLU A 56 7.18 13.44 3.90
N THR A 57 6.69 14.28 4.83
CA THR A 57 7.10 14.21 6.24
C THR A 57 6.66 12.90 6.87
N ALA A 58 5.43 12.47 6.60
CA ALA A 58 4.90 11.21 7.10
C ALA A 58 5.71 10.01 6.58
N LEU A 59 6.09 10.01 5.29
CA LEU A 59 6.92 8.98 4.67
C LEU A 59 8.33 8.96 5.28
N ALA A 60 8.94 10.12 5.51
CA ALA A 60 10.25 10.20 6.14
C ALA A 60 10.24 9.60 7.55
N ILE A 61 9.25 9.97 8.36
CA ILE A 61 9.05 9.43 9.72
C ILE A 61 8.77 7.92 9.66
N PHE A 62 7.98 7.48 8.68
CA PHE A 62 7.68 6.05 8.52
C PHE A 62 8.96 5.26 8.27
N LYS A 63 9.80 5.75 7.34
CA LYS A 63 11.07 5.12 6.99
C LYS A 63 12.03 5.08 8.17
N GLU A 64 12.18 6.20 8.86
CA GLU A 64 13.06 6.29 10.02
C GLU A 64 12.63 5.34 11.15
N ARG A 65 11.33 5.23 11.42
CA ARG A 65 10.84 4.56 12.64
C ARG A 65 10.45 3.11 12.43
N TYR A 66 10.00 2.73 11.23
CA TYR A 66 9.36 1.43 11.01
C TYR A 66 10.06 0.58 9.96
N GLU A 67 10.73 1.16 8.97
CA GLU A 67 11.20 0.42 7.79
C GLU A 67 12.15 -0.74 8.11
N SER A 68 13.06 -0.55 9.07
CA SER A 68 14.02 -1.58 9.51
C SER A 68 13.34 -2.78 10.16
N TRP A 69 12.09 -2.61 10.59
CA TRP A 69 11.29 -3.62 11.28
C TRP A 69 10.20 -4.23 10.38
N LEU A 70 10.13 -3.82 9.11
CA LEU A 70 9.27 -4.45 8.12
C LEU A 70 9.86 -5.82 7.71
N SER A 71 9.02 -6.84 7.76
CA SER A 71 9.36 -8.17 7.26
C SER A 71 9.59 -8.15 5.75
N GLY A 72 10.63 -8.85 5.29
CA GLY A 72 10.87 -9.19 3.89
C GLY A 72 10.02 -10.36 3.38
N GLY A 73 8.88 -10.65 4.04
CA GLY A 73 8.05 -11.83 3.78
C GLY A 73 7.41 -11.87 2.39
N ALA A 74 7.36 -10.74 1.69
CA ALA A 74 6.90 -10.68 0.30
C ALA A 74 7.90 -11.31 -0.70
N GLY A 75 9.14 -11.56 -0.28
CA GLY A 75 10.16 -12.22 -1.09
C GLY A 75 10.04 -13.75 -1.11
N PRO A 76 10.79 -14.45 -1.98
CA PRO A 76 10.64 -15.89 -2.23
C PRO A 76 11.15 -16.79 -1.09
N ARG A 77 11.69 -16.21 -0.01
CA ARG A 77 12.31 -16.93 1.11
C ARG A 77 11.39 -17.11 2.33
N TYR A 78 10.14 -16.65 2.25
CA TYR A 78 9.17 -16.80 3.33
C TYR A 78 8.37 -18.10 3.17
N PHE A 79 8.63 -19.06 4.06
CA PHE A 79 7.98 -20.39 4.06
C PHE A 79 7.03 -20.59 5.25
N GLY A 80 6.72 -19.54 6.00
CA GLY A 80 5.74 -19.59 7.09
C GLY A 80 4.34 -19.30 6.57
N PHE A 81 3.32 -19.99 7.08
CA PHE A 81 1.91 -19.74 6.75
C PHE A 81 1.57 -19.81 5.23
N VAL A 82 0.33 -19.46 4.88
CA VAL A 82 -0.15 -19.35 3.49
C VAL A 82 -0.41 -17.88 3.19
N THR A 83 0.66 -17.07 3.17
CA THR A 83 0.53 -15.63 2.87
C THR A 83 0.70 -15.30 1.39
N GLY A 84 1.31 -16.20 0.59
CA GLY A 84 1.57 -15.98 -0.83
C GLY A 84 2.40 -14.72 -1.11
N GLY A 85 2.84 -14.53 -2.36
CA GLY A 85 3.38 -13.26 -2.84
C GLY A 85 2.33 -12.51 -3.64
N VAL A 86 2.43 -11.17 -3.72
CA VAL A 86 1.60 -10.37 -4.62
C VAL A 86 2.14 -10.49 -6.05
N THR A 87 1.26 -10.74 -7.02
CA THR A 87 1.68 -10.69 -8.44
C THR A 87 1.74 -9.23 -8.90
N PRO A 88 2.55 -8.89 -9.93
CA PRO A 88 2.57 -7.53 -10.46
C PRO A 88 1.19 -7.01 -10.89
N ALA A 89 0.36 -7.89 -11.48
CA ALA A 89 -1.00 -7.55 -11.88
C ALA A 89 -1.92 -7.24 -10.68
N ALA A 90 -1.82 -8.04 -9.60
CA ALA A 90 -2.59 -7.80 -8.38
C ALA A 90 -2.17 -6.48 -7.71
N LEU A 91 -0.86 -6.21 -7.60
CA LEU A 91 -0.34 -4.96 -7.02
C LEU A 91 -0.83 -3.73 -7.80
N ALA A 92 -0.73 -3.77 -9.14
CA ALA A 92 -1.22 -2.69 -9.98
C ALA A 92 -2.75 -2.51 -9.87
N GLY A 93 -3.50 -3.62 -9.78
CA GLY A 93 -4.95 -3.60 -9.58
C GLY A 93 -5.36 -2.95 -8.26
N ASP A 94 -4.68 -3.28 -7.15
CA ASP A 94 -4.93 -2.66 -5.84
C ASP A 94 -4.68 -1.15 -5.88
N TRP A 95 -3.58 -0.72 -6.51
CA TRP A 95 -3.26 0.71 -6.64
C TRP A 95 -4.31 1.47 -7.46
N LEU A 96 -4.70 0.92 -8.61
CA LEU A 96 -5.75 1.53 -9.44
C LEU A 96 -7.11 1.52 -8.75
N THR A 97 -7.41 0.50 -7.94
CA THR A 97 -8.64 0.45 -7.14
C THR A 97 -8.69 1.62 -6.16
N SER A 98 -7.60 1.91 -5.44
CA SER A 98 -7.51 3.08 -4.58
C SER A 98 -7.56 4.41 -5.33
N VAL A 99 -7.03 4.47 -6.56
CA VAL A 99 -7.09 5.69 -7.40
C VAL A 99 -8.51 5.95 -7.91
N TYR A 100 -9.23 4.91 -8.34
CA TYR A 100 -10.59 5.05 -8.88
C TYR A 100 -11.64 5.27 -7.79
N ASP A 101 -11.40 4.79 -6.58
CA ASP A 101 -12.22 5.02 -5.37
C ASP A 101 -13.73 4.85 -5.62
N GLN A 102 -14.09 3.76 -6.30
CA GLN A 102 -15.47 3.48 -6.69
C GLN A 102 -16.24 2.80 -5.56
N ASN A 103 -17.47 3.25 -5.32
CA ASN A 103 -18.39 2.56 -4.42
C ASN A 103 -18.97 1.31 -5.11
N ALA A 104 -18.62 0.12 -4.62
CA ALA A 104 -19.11 -1.15 -5.13
C ALA A 104 -20.40 -1.65 -4.44
N LEU A 105 -21.01 -0.85 -3.55
CA LEU A 105 -22.20 -1.26 -2.80
C LEU A 105 -23.48 -1.11 -3.61
N GLY A 106 -23.78 -2.10 -4.47
CA GLY A 106 -25.13 -2.40 -4.98
C GLY A 106 -25.91 -1.27 -5.65
N SER A 107 -25.31 -0.11 -5.89
CA SER A 107 -25.91 1.04 -6.55
C SER A 107 -25.63 0.96 -8.05
N ASN A 108 -26.52 1.53 -8.85
CA ASN A 108 -26.28 1.72 -10.29
C ASN A 108 -25.49 3.00 -10.60
N GLU A 109 -24.78 3.54 -9.60
CA GLU A 109 -24.01 4.79 -9.72
C GLU A 109 -22.54 4.51 -10.14
N SER A 110 -22.13 3.24 -10.19
CA SER A 110 -20.84 2.78 -10.71
C SER A 110 -20.99 1.42 -11.39
N ILE A 111 -20.04 1.09 -12.28
CA ILE A 111 -19.91 -0.24 -12.91
C ILE A 111 -19.20 -1.25 -11.97
N ALA A 112 -18.66 -0.80 -10.84
CA ALA A 112 -17.87 -1.62 -9.93
C ALA A 112 -18.59 -2.90 -9.47
N PRO A 113 -19.88 -2.90 -9.08
CA PRO A 113 -20.59 -4.13 -8.71
C PRO A 113 -20.71 -5.12 -9.88
N GLN A 114 -20.90 -4.64 -11.11
CA GLN A 114 -21.03 -5.50 -12.29
C GLN A 114 -19.69 -6.13 -12.67
N LEU A 115 -18.58 -5.40 -12.56
CA LEU A 115 -17.23 -5.93 -12.79
C LEU A 115 -16.88 -7.05 -11.80
N GLU A 116 -17.25 -6.88 -10.53
CA GLU A 116 -17.08 -7.92 -9.50
C GLU A 116 -17.90 -9.17 -9.86
N LEU A 117 -19.18 -9.00 -10.20
CA LEU A 117 -20.06 -10.12 -10.57
C LEU A 117 -19.61 -10.84 -11.84
N GLU A 118 -19.10 -10.12 -12.84
CA GLU A 118 -18.51 -10.69 -14.05
C GLU A 118 -17.30 -11.57 -13.71
N THR A 119 -16.39 -11.05 -12.87
CA THR A 119 -15.19 -11.78 -12.43
C THR A 119 -15.55 -13.08 -11.70
N ILE A 120 -16.56 -13.04 -10.80
CA ILE A 120 -17.06 -14.24 -10.09
C ILE A 120 -17.63 -15.24 -11.09
N ARG A 121 -18.48 -14.80 -12.02
CA ARG A 121 -19.11 -15.67 -13.02
C ARG A 121 -18.09 -16.36 -13.91
N ASP A 122 -17.07 -15.65 -14.34
CA ASP A 122 -16.02 -16.23 -15.18
C ASP A 122 -15.20 -17.27 -14.40
N ARG A 123 -14.90 -17.03 -13.12
CA ARG A 123 -14.26 -18.05 -12.27
C ARG A 123 -15.11 -19.30 -12.08
N LEU A 124 -16.43 -19.17 -11.99
CA LEU A 124 -17.34 -20.33 -11.89
C LEU A 124 -17.47 -21.14 -13.19
N ARG A 125 -17.00 -20.62 -14.34
CA ARG A 125 -17.03 -21.33 -15.64
C ARG A 125 -15.79 -22.19 -15.91
N VAL A 126 -14.72 -22.00 -15.15
CA VAL A 126 -13.42 -22.70 -15.34
C VAL A 126 -13.22 -23.83 -14.31
N CYS A 127 -14.21 -24.04 -13.44
CA CYS A 127 -14.30 -25.19 -12.52
C CYS A 127 -15.38 -26.16 -13.00
#